data_AF-K2CYJ5-F1
#
_entry.id   AF-K2CYJ5-F1
#
_cell.length_a   1.000
_cell.length_b   1.000
_cell.length_c   1.000
_cell.angle_alpha   90.00
_cell.angle_beta   90.00
_cell.angle_gamma   90.00
#
_symmetry.space_group_name_H-M   'P 1'
#
loop_
_entity.id
_entity.type
_entity.pdbx_description
1 polymer ?
#
loop_
_entity_poly.entity_id
_entity_poly.type
_entity_poly.pdbx_seq_one_letter_code
_entity_poly.pdbx_strand_id
1 'polypeptide(L)'
;MPYLCTQLVIDSYNLAGNSNTFSTNTYSMERAWDNKSGYRVLKTNDEASLRQLRPGDVIFMFITYSADGLKHVVVIKNVEIDRNGNGKITIHQANSYSTLNHYTVSRWKVFPNYRDDPNARIYFGLGPRK
;
A
#
# COMPACT_ATOMS: atom_id res chain seq x y z
N MET A 1 4.83 21.53 8.08
CA MET A 1 4.01 20.33 8.39
C MET A 1 4.79 19.09 7.99
N PRO A 2 4.70 17.96 8.71
CA PRO A 2 5.40 16.74 8.33
C PRO A 2 4.87 16.19 7.00
N TYR A 3 5.77 15.61 6.19
CA TYR A 3 5.43 14.98 4.91
C TYR A 3 4.72 13.64 5.15
N LEU A 4 3.46 13.55 4.73
CA LEU A 4 2.57 12.43 5.04
C LEU A 4 2.73 11.28 4.03
N CYS A 5 2.36 10.08 4.46
CA CYS A 5 2.37 8.89 3.62
C CYS A 5 1.43 9.01 2.39
N THR A 6 0.31 9.71 2.53
CA THR A 6 -0.60 10.02 1.43
C THR A 6 -0.02 11.05 0.45
N GLN A 7 0.76 12.02 0.93
CA GLN A 7 1.46 12.98 0.06
C GLN A 7 2.50 12.27 -0.80
N LEU A 8 3.24 11.31 -0.24
CA LEU A 8 4.14 10.45 -1.02
C LEU A 8 3.43 9.75 -2.19
N VAL A 9 2.24 9.21 -1.96
CA VAL A 9 1.46 8.53 -3.01
C VAL A 9 1.00 9.53 -4.08
N ILE A 10 0.46 10.68 -3.66
CA ILE A 10 0.00 11.75 -4.56
C ILE A 10 1.14 12.20 -5.47
N ASP A 11 2.29 12.55 -4.88
CA ASP A 11 3.43 13.06 -5.62
C ASP A 11 4.04 12.00 -6.53
N SER A 12 4.15 10.75 -6.07
CA SER A 12 4.66 9.64 -6.88
C SER A 12 3.81 9.41 -8.14
N TYR A 13 2.48 9.47 -8.03
CA TYR A 13 1.60 9.28 -9.17
C TYR A 13 1.54 10.51 -10.09
N ASN A 14 1.57 11.72 -9.53
CA ASN A 14 1.67 12.95 -10.31
C ASN A 14 2.95 12.94 -11.16
N LEU A 15 4.08 12.55 -10.59
CA LEU A 15 5.36 12.39 -11.30
C LEU A 15 5.28 11.33 -12.41
N ALA A 16 4.48 10.27 -12.23
CA ALA A 16 4.23 9.26 -13.25
C ALA A 16 3.23 9.71 -14.34
N GLY A 17 2.76 10.96 -14.31
CA GLY A 17 1.80 11.52 -15.25
C GLY A 17 0.34 11.20 -14.94
N ASN A 18 0.05 10.61 -13.77
CA ASN A 18 -1.30 10.31 -13.32
C ASN A 18 -1.75 11.41 -12.35
N SER A 19 -2.35 12.47 -12.91
CA SER A 19 -2.90 13.56 -12.09
C SER A 19 -4.07 13.07 -11.24
N ASN A 20 -3.96 13.26 -9.93
CA ASN A 20 -4.91 12.72 -8.96
C ASN A 20 -5.43 13.80 -8.02
N THR A 21 -6.70 13.67 -7.62
CA THR A 21 -7.33 14.46 -6.56
C THR A 21 -7.48 13.63 -5.28
N PHE A 22 -6.55 12.72 -5.03
CA PHE A 22 -6.64 11.82 -3.87
C PHE A 22 -6.55 12.61 -2.57
N SER A 23 -7.34 12.19 -1.57
CA SER A 23 -7.37 12.82 -0.26
C SER A 23 -6.06 12.59 0.49
N THR A 24 -5.66 13.55 1.33
CA THR A 24 -4.56 13.35 2.30
C THR A 24 -4.96 12.45 3.47
N ASN A 25 -6.24 12.09 3.60
CA ASN A 25 -6.73 11.08 4.53
C ASN A 25 -6.70 9.69 3.88
N THR A 26 -6.05 8.71 4.50
CA THR A 26 -5.80 7.40 3.86
C THR A 26 -7.06 6.59 3.58
N TYR A 27 -8.06 6.66 4.46
CA TYR A 27 -9.34 5.98 4.23
C TYR A 27 -10.09 6.58 3.04
N SER A 28 -10.10 7.91 2.95
CA SER A 28 -10.70 8.62 1.82
C SER A 28 -9.91 8.38 0.53
N MET A 29 -8.58 8.26 0.61
CA MET A 29 -7.72 7.88 -0.52
C MET A 29 -8.07 6.49 -1.04
N GLU A 30 -8.18 5.46 -0.18
CA GLU A 30 -8.55 4.10 -0.59
C GLU A 30 -9.91 4.08 -1.30
N ARG A 31 -10.93 4.76 -0.75
CA ARG A 31 -12.23 4.88 -1.40
C ARG A 31 -12.17 5.62 -2.74
N ALA A 32 -11.40 6.70 -2.82
CA ALA A 32 -11.22 7.43 -4.06
C ALA A 32 -10.46 6.59 -5.11
N TRP A 33 -9.53 5.75 -4.66
CA TRP A 33 -8.79 4.80 -5.48
C TRP A 33 -9.73 3.77 -6.13
N ASP A 34 -10.61 3.16 -5.34
CA ASP A 34 -11.53 2.11 -5.82
C ASP A 34 -12.57 2.66 -6.82
N ASN A 35 -12.90 3.95 -6.70
CA ASN A 35 -13.88 4.63 -7.57
C ASN A 35 -13.27 5.30 -8.81
N LYS A 36 -11.94 5.32 -8.96
CA LYS A 36 -11.26 6.00 -10.08
C LYS A 36 -11.09 5.05 -11.26
N SER A 37 -11.49 5.48 -12.45
CA SER A 37 -11.34 4.68 -13.68
C SER A 37 -9.89 4.25 -13.91
N GLY A 38 -9.68 2.96 -14.16
CA GLY A 38 -8.37 2.34 -14.36
C GLY A 38 -7.68 1.88 -13.07
N TYR A 39 -8.23 2.21 -11.90
CA TYR A 39 -7.71 1.82 -10.59
C TYR A 39 -8.59 0.72 -10.00
N ARG A 40 -8.06 -0.02 -9.02
CA ARG A 40 -8.81 -1.05 -8.30
C ARG A 40 -8.23 -1.30 -6.92
N VAL A 41 -9.06 -1.60 -5.94
CA VAL A 41 -8.61 -2.07 -4.62
C VAL A 41 -8.87 -3.57 -4.46
N LEU A 42 -7.83 -4.33 -4.15
CA LEU A 42 -7.92 -5.73 -3.75
C LEU A 42 -8.01 -5.79 -2.22
N LYS A 43 -9.11 -6.36 -1.70
CA LYS A 43 -9.46 -6.33 -0.27
C LYS A 43 -9.08 -7.61 0.48
N THR A 44 -8.34 -8.52 -0.16
CA THR A 44 -7.86 -9.76 0.44
C THR A 44 -6.33 -9.84 0.43
N ASN A 45 -5.75 -10.39 1.49
CA ASN A 45 -4.32 -10.63 1.64
C ASN A 45 -4.02 -12.11 1.35
N ASP A 46 -3.98 -12.47 0.07
CA ASP A 46 -3.89 -13.84 -0.43
C ASP A 46 -3.13 -13.95 -1.77
N GLU A 47 -2.94 -15.18 -2.24
CA GLU A 47 -2.22 -15.48 -3.49
C GLU A 47 -2.81 -14.75 -4.70
N ALA A 48 -4.13 -14.77 -4.85
CA ALA A 48 -4.81 -14.15 -5.97
C ALA A 48 -4.51 -12.64 -6.02
N SER A 49 -4.43 -11.98 -4.87
CA SER A 49 -4.10 -10.56 -4.81
C SER A 49 -2.61 -10.28 -5.00
N LEU A 50 -1.75 -11.05 -4.33
CA LEU A 50 -0.30 -10.85 -4.38
C LEU A 50 0.29 -11.07 -5.78
N ARG A 51 -0.27 -11.99 -6.57
CA ARG A 51 0.14 -12.22 -7.96
C ARG A 51 -0.13 -11.03 -8.90
N GLN A 52 -0.99 -10.11 -8.50
CA GLN A 52 -1.35 -8.94 -9.31
C GLN A 52 -0.49 -7.72 -9.02
N LEU A 53 0.29 -7.73 -7.93
CA LEU A 53 1.09 -6.61 -7.48
C LEU A 53 2.28 -6.36 -8.40
N ARG A 54 2.57 -5.08 -8.62
CA ARG A 54 3.71 -4.59 -9.41
C ARG A 54 4.34 -3.36 -8.74
N PRO A 55 5.59 -3.02 -9.06
CA PRO A 55 6.15 -1.72 -8.73
C PRO A 55 5.20 -0.58 -9.14
N GLY A 56 5.01 0.39 -8.24
CA GLY A 56 4.09 1.53 -8.40
C GLY A 56 2.71 1.34 -7.78
N ASP A 57 2.27 0.09 -7.53
CA ASP A 57 1.04 -0.17 -6.77
C ASP A 57 1.21 0.27 -5.30
N VAL A 58 0.12 0.34 -4.55
CA VAL A 58 0.15 0.78 -3.14
C VAL A 58 -0.40 -0.29 -2.19
N ILE A 59 0.07 -0.26 -0.94
CA ILE A 59 -0.47 -1.08 0.15
C ILE A 59 -1.13 -0.14 1.15
N PHE A 60 -2.43 -0.32 1.37
CA PHE A 60 -3.19 0.35 2.42
C PHE A 60 -3.23 -0.54 3.66
N MET A 61 -2.84 0.00 4.81
CA MET A 61 -2.83 -0.74 6.08
C MET A 61 -3.86 -0.19 7.04
N PHE A 62 -4.66 -1.05 7.65
CA PHE A 62 -5.72 -0.68 8.57
C PHE A 62 -5.44 -1.25 9.95
N ILE A 63 -4.98 -0.38 10.85
CA ILE A 63 -4.71 -0.73 12.25
C ILE A 63 -6.05 -0.78 13.01
N THR A 64 -6.25 -1.83 13.79
CA THR A 64 -7.49 -2.17 14.50
C THR A 64 -7.75 -1.32 15.75
N TYR A 65 -6.72 -0.73 16.36
CA TYR A 65 -6.82 -0.07 17.68
C TYR A 65 -6.85 1.46 17.69
N SER A 66 -6.82 2.14 16.53
CA SER A 66 -6.89 3.61 16.51
C SER A 66 -8.32 4.11 16.30
N ALA A 67 -8.82 4.94 17.22
CA ALA A 67 -10.13 5.58 17.14
C ALA A 67 -10.30 6.44 15.87
N ASP A 68 -9.19 7.00 15.37
CA ASP A 68 -9.13 7.82 14.16
C ASP A 68 -8.71 7.03 12.90
N GLY A 69 -8.37 5.74 13.06
CA GLY A 69 -8.02 4.86 11.95
C GLY A 69 -6.74 5.29 11.20
N LEU A 70 -5.64 5.63 11.87
CA LEU A 70 -4.37 5.99 11.20
C LEU A 70 -3.86 4.81 10.35
N LYS A 71 -4.08 4.93 9.04
CA LYS A 71 -4.22 3.82 8.08
C LYS A 71 -3.10 3.75 7.05
N HIS A 72 -1.87 3.94 7.49
CA HIS A 72 -0.66 4.12 6.67
C HIS A 72 -0.70 3.52 5.25
N VAL A 73 -0.25 4.28 4.25
CA VAL A 73 -0.17 3.84 2.85
C VAL A 73 1.27 3.92 2.38
N VAL A 74 1.68 2.93 1.60
CA VAL A 74 3.05 2.81 1.10
C VAL A 74 3.05 2.49 -0.39
N VAL A 75 4.06 2.95 -1.12
CA VAL A 75 4.24 2.67 -2.55
C VAL A 75 5.15 1.46 -2.70
N ILE A 76 4.73 0.47 -3.50
CA ILE A 76 5.52 -0.72 -3.79
C ILE A 76 6.67 -0.34 -4.72
N LYS A 77 7.90 -0.57 -4.26
CA LYS A 77 9.12 -0.45 -5.07
C LYS A 77 9.42 -1.74 -5.83
N ASN A 78 9.32 -2.88 -5.15
CA ASN A 78 9.67 -4.18 -5.71
C ASN A 78 8.84 -5.30 -5.07
N VAL A 79 8.54 -6.35 -5.82
CA VAL A 79 7.82 -7.54 -5.36
C VAL A 79 8.68 -8.77 -5.66
N GLU A 80 9.14 -9.46 -4.62
CA GLU A 80 9.97 -10.66 -4.72
C GLU A 80 9.29 -11.77 -3.93
N ILE A 81 8.46 -12.58 -4.60
CA ILE A 81 7.73 -13.70 -3.98
C ILE A 81 8.05 -14.97 -4.78
N ASP A 82 8.52 -16.00 -4.08
CA ASP A 82 8.84 -17.29 -4.67
C ASP A 82 7.58 -18.10 -5.03
N ARG A 83 7.77 -19.27 -5.64
CA ARG A 83 6.66 -20.16 -6.02
C ARG A 83 5.89 -20.72 -4.83
N ASN A 84 6.48 -20.72 -3.64
CA ASN A 84 5.88 -21.19 -2.38
C ASN A 84 5.12 -20.07 -1.65
N GLY A 85 5.07 -18.85 -2.22
CA GLY A 85 4.41 -17.70 -1.62
C GLY A 85 5.22 -17.04 -0.50
N ASN A 86 6.55 -17.23 -0.45
CA ASN A 86 7.42 -16.59 0.52
C ASN A 86 8.32 -15.55 -0.14
N GLY A 87 8.70 -14.51 0.60
CA GLY A 87 9.64 -13.51 0.11
C GLY A 87 9.44 -12.16 0.77
N LYS A 88 9.56 -11.09 0.00
CA LYS A 88 9.45 -9.71 0.49
C LYS A 88 8.86 -8.76 -0.54
N ILE A 89 8.21 -7.72 -0.04
CA ILE A 89 7.79 -6.55 -0.83
C ILE A 89 8.58 -5.36 -0.34
N THR A 90 9.40 -4.77 -1.19
CA THR A 90 10.14 -3.53 -0.86
C THR A 90 9.23 -2.34 -1.11
N ILE A 91 9.21 -1.39 -0.16
CA ILE A 91 8.28 -0.25 -0.16
C ILE A 91 8.99 1.08 0.05
N HIS A 92 8.41 2.13 -0.54
CA HIS A 92 8.66 3.52 -0.19
C HIS A 92 7.56 4.02 0.74
N GLN A 93 7.95 4.72 1.79
CA GLN A 93 7.02 5.28 2.77
C GLN A 93 7.49 6.65 3.29
N ALA A 94 6.54 7.44 3.80
CA ALA A 94 6.79 8.71 4.47
C ALA A 94 6.15 8.69 5.85
N ASN A 95 6.50 9.67 6.70
CA ASN A 95 6.07 9.73 8.10
C ASN A 95 6.41 8.46 8.91
N SER A 96 7.59 7.87 8.66
CA SER A 96 8.14 6.70 9.36
C SER A 96 9.65 6.88 9.56
N TYR A 97 10.25 6.09 10.45
CA TYR A 97 11.70 6.15 10.75
C TYR A 97 12.61 5.87 9.55
N SER A 98 12.12 5.14 8.55
CA SER A 98 12.85 4.88 7.31
C SER A 98 11.96 5.09 6.10
N THR A 99 12.50 5.74 5.06
CA THR A 99 11.83 5.98 3.78
C THR A 99 11.79 4.77 2.87
N LEU A 100 12.72 3.82 3.05
CA LEU A 100 12.79 2.55 2.36
C LEU A 100 12.70 1.41 3.37
N ASN A 101 11.76 0.50 3.17
CA ASN A 101 11.58 -0.66 4.04
C ASN A 101 11.12 -1.86 3.22
N HIS A 102 10.89 -2.99 3.87
CA HIS A 102 10.27 -4.16 3.26
C HIS A 102 9.22 -4.75 4.19
N TYR A 103 8.23 -5.42 3.62
CA TYR A 103 7.32 -6.32 4.31
C TYR A 103 7.66 -7.75 3.97
N THR A 104 7.58 -8.62 4.97
CA THR A 104 7.76 -10.06 4.78
C THR A 104 6.51 -10.65 4.16
N VAL A 105 6.69 -11.54 3.20
CA VAL A 105 5.62 -12.36 2.63
C VAL A 105 5.86 -13.80 3.06
N SER A 106 4.84 -14.43 3.63
CA SER A 106 4.89 -15.86 3.97
C SER A 106 3.55 -16.51 3.64
N ARG A 107 3.60 -17.65 2.94
CA ARG A 107 2.41 -18.39 2.47
C ARG A 107 1.35 -17.48 1.83
N TRP A 108 1.81 -16.62 0.91
CA TRP A 108 0.97 -15.66 0.19
C TRP A 108 0.23 -14.65 1.08
N LYS A 109 0.78 -14.33 2.25
CA LYS A 109 0.29 -13.26 3.11
C LYS A 109 1.40 -12.25 3.37
N VAL A 110 1.07 -10.97 3.23
CA VAL A 110 1.94 -9.85 3.61
C VAL A 110 1.83 -9.62 5.12
N PHE A 111 2.97 -9.54 5.78
CA PHE A 111 3.12 -9.21 7.19
C PHE A 111 3.88 -7.88 7.29
N PRO A 112 3.18 -6.77 7.58
CA PRO A 112 3.85 -5.49 7.76
C PRO A 112 4.73 -5.55 9.02
N ASN A 113 5.90 -4.89 8.98
CA ASN A 113 6.80 -4.76 10.14
C ASN A 113 6.27 -3.73 11.17
N TYR A 114 4.95 -3.66 11.36
CA TYR A 114 4.31 -2.76 12.31
C TYR A 114 4.13 -3.49 13.64
N ARG A 115 4.85 -3.02 14.67
CA ARG A 115 4.84 -3.64 16.01
C ARG A 115 3.45 -3.61 16.67
N ASP A 116 2.59 -2.69 16.26
CA ASP A 116 1.39 -2.33 17.02
C ASP A 116 0.13 -3.08 16.58
N ASP A 117 0.13 -3.78 15.44
CA ASP A 117 -1.01 -4.61 15.02
C ASP A 117 -0.63 -5.73 14.04
N PRO A 118 -0.37 -6.95 14.55
CA PRO A 118 -0.13 -8.13 13.71
C PRO A 118 -1.36 -8.58 12.91
N ASN A 119 -2.55 -8.04 13.23
CA ASN A 119 -3.82 -8.33 12.56
C ASN A 119 -4.30 -7.16 11.66
N ALA A 120 -3.41 -6.20 11.35
CA ALA A 120 -3.76 -5.09 10.49
C ALA A 120 -4.37 -5.60 9.18
N ARG A 121 -5.54 -5.06 8.80
CA ARG A 121 -6.13 -5.43 7.50
C ARG A 121 -5.30 -4.79 6.40
N ILE A 122 -4.95 -5.57 5.40
CA ILE A 122 -4.14 -5.13 4.26
C ILE A 122 -5.00 -5.13 3.01
N TYR A 123 -5.08 -3.98 2.35
CA TYR A 123 -5.64 -3.85 1.01
C TYR A 123 -4.56 -3.40 0.04
N PHE A 124 -4.72 -3.76 -1.23
CA PHE A 124 -3.78 -3.40 -2.28
C PHE A 124 -4.45 -2.50 -3.31
N GLY A 125 -3.94 -1.28 -3.46
CA GLY A 125 -4.38 -0.36 -4.50
C GLY A 125 -3.58 -0.61 -5.77
N LEU A 126 -4.22 -1.16 -6.79
CA LEU A 126 -3.63 -1.30 -8.11
C LEU A 126 -3.73 0.03 -8.85
N GLY A 127 -2.59 0.53 -9.33
CA GLY A 127 -2.55 1.72 -10.18
C GLY A 127 -3.04 1.43 -11.61
N PRO A 128 -3.22 2.47 -12.43
CA PRO A 128 -3.65 2.32 -13.82
C PRO A 128 -2.58 1.55 -14.58
N ARG A 129 -3.02 0.53 -15.32
CA ARG A 129 -2.15 -0.24 -16.21
C ARG A 129 -2.14 0.48 -17.57
N LYS A 130 -0.95 0.84 -18.05
CA LYS A 130 -0.75 1.22 -19.45
C LYS A 130 -0.68 -0.03 -20.32
#